data_AF-A0A132AJ18-F1
#
_entry.id   AF-A0A132AJ18-F1
#
_cell.length_a   1.000
_cell.length_b   1.000
_cell.length_c   1.000
_cell.angle_alpha   90.00
_cell.angle_beta   90.00
_cell.angle_gamma   90.00
#
_symmetry.space_group_name_H-M   'P 1'
#
loop_
_entity.id
_entity.type
_entity.pdbx_description
1 polymer ?
#
loop_
_entity_poly.entity_id
_entity_poly.type
_entity_poly.pdbx_seq_one_letter_code
_entity_poly.pdbx_strand_id
1 'polypeptide(L)'
;MRKQMQYKDERVKAMNEILSGMKIIKLYAWEEAFQKQIDSIRSKELRTLKRIRYINCILQVLWTLAPFLVSFITFGLYVIIDENNSLTASKAFVSLSLFNILRFPLTMLPMLINLIIM
;
A
#
# COMPACT_ATOMS: atom_id res chain seq x y z
N MET A 1 2.89 10.38 -1.49
CA MET A 1 1.63 11.02 -1.92
C MET A 1 1.85 12.32 -2.70
N ARG A 2 2.60 13.31 -2.18
CA ARG A 2 2.84 14.60 -2.88
C ARG A 2 3.31 14.49 -4.34
N LYS A 3 4.31 13.65 -4.63
CA LYS A 3 4.80 13.42 -6.01
C LYS A 3 3.75 12.80 -6.94
N GLN A 4 2.88 11.93 -6.43
CA GLN A 4 1.79 11.35 -7.22
C GLN A 4 0.75 12.41 -7.59
N MET A 5 0.40 13.26 -6.63
CA MET A 5 -0.53 14.38 -6.86
C MET A 5 0.02 15.35 -7.90
N GLN A 6 1.31 15.73 -7.80
CA GLN A 6 1.97 16.58 -8.79
C GLN A 6 1.88 16.06 -10.23
N TYR A 7 2.22 14.78 -10.47
CA TYR A 7 2.14 14.21 -11.83
C TYR A 7 0.69 14.08 -12.33
N LYS A 8 -0.26 13.82 -11.41
CA LYS A 8 -1.69 13.79 -11.75
C LYS A 8 -2.18 15.18 -12.16
N ASP A 9 -1.80 16.21 -11.42
CA ASP A 9 -2.20 17.60 -11.69
C ASP A 9 -1.57 18.11 -13.00
N GLU A 10 -0.29 17.78 -13.24
CA GLU A 10 0.41 18.08 -14.50
C GLU A 10 -0.32 17.45 -15.70
N ARG A 11 -0.72 16.18 -15.58
CA ARG A 11 -1.49 15.49 -16.63
C ARG A 11 -2.84 16.16 -16.85
N VAL A 12 -3.60 16.44 -15.80
CA VAL A 12 -4.94 17.06 -15.92
C VAL A 12 -4.84 18.44 -16.58
N LYS A 13 -3.84 19.23 -16.19
CA LYS A 13 -3.59 20.54 -16.79
C LYS A 13 -3.28 20.42 -18.30
N ALA A 14 -2.36 19.54 -18.68
CA ALA A 14 -2.01 19.33 -20.09
C ALA A 14 -3.22 18.87 -20.93
N MET A 15 -4.08 18.02 -20.38
CA MET A 15 -5.30 17.57 -21.07
C MET A 15 -6.29 18.71 -21.30
N ASN A 16 -6.46 19.59 -20.31
CA ASN A 16 -7.33 20.76 -20.44
C ASN A 16 -6.84 21.72 -21.53
N GLU A 17 -5.52 21.95 -21.62
CA GLU A 17 -4.92 22.78 -22.67
C GLU A 17 -5.15 22.19 -24.08
N ILE A 18 -4.99 20.87 -24.24
CA ILE A 18 -5.21 20.16 -25.50
C ILE A 18 -6.69 20.21 -25.93
N LEU A 19 -7.61 20.00 -24.99
CA LEU A 19 -9.06 20.06 -25.28
C LEU A 19 -9.49 21.47 -25.69
N SER A 20 -8.97 22.50 -25.03
CA SER A 20 -9.20 23.91 -25.39
C SER A 20 -8.69 24.25 -26.80
N GLY A 21 -7.53 23.67 -27.18
CA GLY A 21 -6.88 23.90 -28.49
C GLY A 21 -7.23 22.90 -29.61
N MET A 22 -8.20 22.00 -29.41
CA MET A 22 -8.37 20.82 -30.26
C MET A 22 -8.59 21.12 -31.75
N LYS A 23 -9.30 22.22 -32.08
CA LYS A 23 -9.54 22.62 -33.47
C LYS A 23 -8.23 22.94 -34.22
N ILE A 24 -7.28 23.61 -33.57
CA ILE A 24 -5.98 23.96 -34.15
C ILE A 24 -5.14 22.69 -34.30
N ILE A 25 -5.12 21.84 -33.28
CA ILE A 25 -4.36 20.58 -33.27
C ILE A 25 -4.77 19.68 -34.45
N LYS A 26 -6.08 19.56 -34.71
CA LYS A 26 -6.62 18.83 -35.87
C LYS A 26 -6.24 19.48 -37.20
N LEU A 27 -6.31 20.81 -37.29
CA LEU A 27 -6.02 21.55 -38.52
C LEU A 27 -4.56 21.41 -38.96
N TYR A 28 -3.63 21.28 -38.01
CA TYR A 28 -2.20 21.07 -38.27
C TYR A 28 -1.74 19.61 -38.14
N ALA A 29 -2.66 18.66 -37.92
CA ALA A 29 -2.36 17.25 -37.69
C ALA A 29 -1.31 16.99 -36.58
N TRP A 30 -1.29 17.82 -35.53
CA TRP A 30 -0.33 17.72 -34.42
C TRP A 30 -0.69 16.67 -33.35
N GLU A 31 -1.69 15.83 -33.62
CA GLU A 31 -2.25 14.90 -32.65
C GLU A 31 -1.20 13.95 -32.07
N GLU A 32 -0.35 13.39 -32.92
CA GLU A 32 0.69 12.45 -32.49
C GLU A 32 1.73 13.11 -31.58
N ALA A 33 2.07 14.38 -31.83
CA ALA A 33 3.05 15.10 -31.02
C ALA A 33 2.51 15.34 -29.60
N PHE A 34 1.26 15.79 -29.48
CA PHE A 34 0.59 15.96 -28.19
C PHE A 34 0.33 14.63 -27.48
N GLN A 35 -0.01 13.57 -28.22
CA GLN A 35 -0.15 12.24 -27.65
C GLN A 35 1.17 11.76 -27.04
N LYS A 36 2.30 11.88 -27.76
CA LYS A 36 3.63 11.55 -27.23
C LYS A 36 3.97 12.34 -25.98
N GLN A 37 3.58 13.62 -25.91
CA GLN A 37 3.76 14.45 -24.72
C GLN A 37 2.97 13.90 -23.52
N ILE A 38 1.68 13.59 -23.69
CA ILE A 38 0.83 13.00 -22.64
C ILE A 38 1.38 11.66 -22.18
N ASP A 39 1.77 10.79 -23.11
CA ASP A 39 2.33 9.47 -22.80
C ASP A 39 3.62 9.58 -21.99
N SER A 40 4.45 10.59 -22.26
CA SER A 40 5.64 10.86 -21.46
C SER A 40 5.30 11.20 -20.00
N ILE A 41 4.28 12.03 -19.76
CA ILE A 41 3.80 12.40 -18.41
C ILE A 41 3.18 11.16 -17.73
N ARG A 42 2.34 10.42 -18.45
CA ARG A 42 1.72 9.18 -17.97
C ARG A 42 2.76 8.13 -17.58
N SER A 43 3.85 8.00 -18.32
CA SER A 43 4.94 7.08 -17.97
C SER A 43 5.59 7.41 -16.62
N LYS A 44 5.74 8.71 -16.29
CA LYS A 44 6.27 9.18 -15.00
C LYS A 44 5.27 8.93 -13.86
N GLU A 45 3.98 9.19 -14.08
CA GLU A 45 2.90 8.87 -13.16
C GLU A 45 2.88 7.36 -12.83
N LEU A 46 2.88 6.52 -13.87
CA LEU A 46 2.84 5.06 -13.74
C LEU A 46 4.06 4.49 -13.03
N ARG A 47 5.27 5.01 -13.26
CA ARG A 47 6.47 4.61 -12.49
C ARG A 47 6.29 4.87 -11.00
N THR A 48 5.76 6.04 -10.65
CA THR A 48 5.51 6.43 -9.26
C THR A 48 4.43 5.55 -8.63
N LEU A 49 3.31 5.34 -9.33
CA LEU A 49 2.23 4.46 -8.89
C LEU A 49 2.69 3.01 -8.71
N LYS A 50 3.51 2.50 -9.64
CA LYS A 50 4.06 1.14 -9.55
C LYS A 50 4.93 0.96 -8.31
N ARG A 51 5.81 1.91 -8.00
CA ARG A 51 6.61 1.89 -6.75
C ARG A 51 5.74 1.90 -5.50
N ILE A 52 4.73 2.78 -5.46
CA ILE A 52 3.76 2.84 -4.36
C ILE A 52 3.03 1.51 -4.22
N ARG A 53 2.64 0.88 -5.33
CA ARG A 53 1.93 -0.39 -5.32
C ARG A 53 2.79 -1.53 -4.79
N TYR A 54 4.07 -1.60 -5.17
CA TYR A 54 5.00 -2.61 -4.63
C TYR A 54 5.16 -2.48 -3.12
N ILE A 55 5.35 -1.26 -2.61
CA ILE A 55 5.47 -1.01 -1.17
C ILE A 55 4.19 -1.45 -0.45
N ASN A 56 3.02 -1.06 -0.95
CA ASN A 56 1.75 -1.47 -0.36
C ASN A 56 1.53 -2.99 -0.40
N CYS A 57 1.95 -3.65 -1.48
CA CYS A 57 1.86 -5.10 -1.58
C CYS A 57 2.74 -5.80 -0.53
N ILE A 58 4.00 -5.36 -0.37
CA ILE A 58 4.90 -5.89 0.66
C ILE A 58 4.30 -5.67 2.05
N LEU A 59 3.80 -4.46 2.34
CA LEU A 59 3.16 -4.17 3.62
C LEU A 59 1.95 -5.08 3.85
N GLN A 60 1.09 -5.27 2.85
CA GLN A 60 -0.08 -6.14 2.96
C GLN A 60 0.31 -7.60 3.25
N VAL A 61 1.33 -8.11 2.58
CA VAL A 61 1.88 -9.45 2.83
C VAL A 61 2.40 -9.55 4.28
N LEU A 62 3.16 -8.56 4.74
CA LEU A 62 3.64 -8.51 6.12
C LEU A 62 2.48 -8.49 7.12
N TRP A 63 1.42 -7.71 6.87
CA TRP A 63 0.23 -7.65 7.73
C TRP A 63 -0.50 -8.99 7.79
N THR A 64 -0.59 -9.72 6.68
CA THR A 64 -1.22 -11.05 6.65
C THR A 64 -0.35 -12.13 7.31
N LEU A 65 0.97 -12.07 7.14
CA LEU A 65 1.91 -13.05 7.71
C LEU A 65 2.28 -12.79 9.17
N ALA A 66 2.24 -11.53 9.63
CA ALA A 66 2.61 -11.13 10.98
C ALA A 66 2.03 -12.03 12.08
N PRO A 67 0.73 -12.33 12.13
CA PRO A 67 0.20 -13.12 13.24
C PRO A 67 0.58 -14.59 13.17
N PHE A 68 0.82 -15.13 11.98
CA PHE A 68 1.39 -16.47 11.83
C PHE A 68 2.82 -16.50 12.41
N LEU A 69 3.64 -15.51 12.07
CA LEU A 69 4.99 -15.38 12.60
C LEU A 69 4.99 -15.19 14.12
N VAL A 70 4.09 -14.37 14.68
CA VAL A 70 3.95 -14.17 16.13
C VAL A 70 3.61 -15.49 16.82
N SER A 71 2.62 -16.25 16.32
CA SER A 71 2.28 -17.55 16.88
C SER A 71 3.44 -18.55 16.77
N PHE A 72 4.10 -18.61 15.62
CA PHE A 72 5.24 -19.49 15.38
C PHE A 72 6.40 -19.20 16.34
N ILE A 73 6.81 -17.93 16.46
CA ILE A 73 7.90 -17.51 17.35
C ILE A 73 7.51 -17.74 18.82
N THR A 74 6.28 -17.40 19.22
CA THR A 74 5.86 -17.55 20.62
C THR A 74 5.82 -19.01 21.05
N PHE A 75 5.21 -19.89 20.23
CA PHE A 75 5.17 -21.31 20.55
C PHE A 75 6.55 -21.98 20.42
N GLY A 76 7.36 -21.56 19.44
CA GLY A 76 8.74 -22.03 19.29
C GLY A 76 9.60 -21.70 20.51
N LEU A 77 9.57 -20.44 20.98
CA LEU A 77 10.29 -20.03 22.18
C LEU A 77 9.73 -20.70 23.44
N TYR A 78 8.41 -20.86 23.55
CA TYR A 78 7.78 -21.51 24.70
C TYR A 78 8.27 -22.95 24.93
N VAL A 79 8.49 -23.70 23.84
CA VAL A 79 9.02 -25.08 23.91
C VAL A 79 10.53 -25.10 24.15
N ILE A 80 11.29 -24.14 23.61
CA ILE A 80 12.76 -24.11 23.72
C ILE A 80 13.24 -23.68 25.11
N ILE A 81 12.51 -22.78 25.79
CA ILE A 81 12.98 -22.17 27.05
C ILE A 81 12.94 -23.14 28.24
N ASP A 82 11.97 -24.07 28.29
CA ASP A 82 11.82 -25.00 29.40
C ASP A 82 11.29 -26.34 28.90
N GLU A 83 12.06 -27.41 29.11
CA GLU A 83 11.69 -28.77 28.71
C GLU A 83 10.44 -29.29 29.45
N ASN A 84 10.08 -28.68 30.59
CA ASN A 84 8.87 -29.03 31.34
C ASN A 84 7.61 -28.34 30.80
N ASN A 85 7.76 -27.35 29.92
CA ASN A 85 6.62 -26.65 29.31
C ASN A 85 6.04 -27.46 28.15
N SER A 86 5.10 -28.36 28.47
CA SER A 86 4.31 -29.04 27.44
C SER A 86 3.30 -28.07 26.80
N LEU A 87 3.43 -27.90 25.48
CA LEU A 87 2.47 -27.16 24.66
C LEU A 87 1.21 -28.01 24.45
N THR A 88 0.28 -27.96 25.41
CA THR A 88 -1.02 -28.63 25.28
C THR A 88 -1.92 -27.89 24.28
N ALA A 89 -2.77 -28.63 23.56
CA ALA A 89 -3.76 -28.07 22.63
C ALA A 89 -4.60 -26.95 23.26
N SER A 90 -5.06 -27.11 24.50
CA SER A 90 -5.83 -26.07 25.20
C SER A 90 -5.07 -24.74 25.34
N LYS A 91 -3.77 -24.78 25.67
CA LYS A 91 -2.95 -23.56 25.76
C LYS A 91 -2.79 -22.91 24.38
N ALA A 92 -2.50 -23.71 23.35
CA ALA A 92 -2.31 -23.21 21.99
C ALA A 92 -3.57 -22.55 21.42
N PHE A 93 -4.75 -23.16 21.57
CA PHE A 93 -6.00 -22.60 21.08
C PHE A 93 -6.42 -21.33 21.82
N VAL A 94 -6.22 -21.27 23.13
CA VAL A 94 -6.51 -20.07 23.93
C VAL A 94 -5.58 -18.92 23.51
N SER A 95 -4.27 -19.17 23.40
CA SER A 95 -3.31 -18.14 22.94
C SER A 95 -3.61 -17.65 21.52
N LEU A 96 -3.97 -18.55 20.59
CA LEU A 96 -4.34 -18.16 19.23
C LEU A 96 -5.58 -17.26 19.21
N SER A 97 -6.57 -17.56 20.05
CA SER A 97 -7.79 -16.77 20.20
C SER A 97 -7.47 -15.36 20.72
N LEU A 98 -6.60 -15.26 21.73
CA LEU A 98 -6.12 -13.98 22.27
C LEU A 98 -5.36 -13.17 21.22
N PHE A 99 -4.47 -13.79 20.45
CA PHE A 99 -3.76 -13.11 19.37
C PHE A 99 -4.73 -12.55 18.32
N ASN A 100 -5.78 -13.30 17.95
CA ASN A 100 -6.77 -12.83 16.99
C ASN A 100 -7.55 -11.61 17.49
N ILE A 101 -7.94 -11.59 18.77
CA ILE A 101 -8.62 -10.44 19.38
C ILE A 101 -7.71 -9.21 19.42
N LEU A 102 -6.41 -9.40 19.70
CA LEU A 102 -5.44 -8.30 19.78
C LEU A 102 -5.12 -7.66 18.41
N ARG A 103 -5.32 -8.36 17.29
CA ARG A 103 -5.05 -7.80 15.95
C ARG A 103 -5.83 -6.52 15.69
N PHE A 104 -7.13 -6.51 16.03
CA PHE A 104 -8.00 -5.38 15.75
C PHE A 104 -7.50 -4.07 16.39
N PRO A 105 -7.28 -3.97 17.71
CA PRO A 105 -6.79 -2.75 18.33
C PRO A 105 -5.40 -2.34 17.82
N LEU A 106 -4.49 -3.29 17.55
CA LEU A 106 -3.17 -2.98 16.97
C LEU A 106 -3.26 -2.34 15.59
N THR A 107 -4.22 -2.74 14.76
CA THR A 107 -4.44 -2.12 13.45
C THR A 107 -5.13 -0.76 13.54
N MET A 108 -5.98 -0.55 14.56
CA MET A 108 -6.69 0.71 14.74
C MET A 108 -5.80 1.80 15.36
N LEU A 109 -4.82 1.45 16.20
CA LEU A 109 -3.96 2.41 16.89
C LEU A 109 -3.28 3.44 15.95
N PRO A 110 -2.59 3.03 14.87
CA PRO A 110 -1.98 3.99 13.94
C PRO A 110 -3.01 4.88 13.24
N MET A 111 -4.21 4.35 12.98
CA MET A 111 -5.29 5.11 12.35
C MET A 111 -5.81 6.20 13.29
N LEU A 112 -6.02 5.87 14.57
CA LEU A 112 -6.44 6.82 15.59
C LEU A 112 -5.38 7.91 15.83
N ILE A 113 -4.09 7.54 15.84
CA ILE A 113 -2.99 8.51 15.97
C ILE A 113 -3.00 9.47 14.77
N ASN A 114 -3.19 8.99 13.55
CA ASN A 114 -3.30 9.86 12.38
C ASN A 114 -4.52 10.80 12.46
N LEU A 115 -5.66 10.32 12.98
CA LEU A 115 -6.87 11.14 13.16
C LEU A 115 -6.68 12.27 14.17
N ILE A 116 -5.87 12.06 15.21
CA ILE A 116 -5.62 13.07 16.25
C ILE A 116 -4.57 14.09 15.79
N ILE A 117 -3.58 13.65 15.00
CA ILE A 117 -2.49 14.51 14.51
C ILE A 117 -2.91 15.35 13.30
N MET A 118 -3.83 14.84 12.48
CA MET A 118 -4.39 15.53 11.29
C MET A 118 -5.52 16.46 11.68
#